data_AF-A0A7V2MDX7-F1
#
_entry.id   AF-A0A7V2MDX7-F1
#
_cell.length_a   1.000
_cell.length_b   1.000
_cell.length_c   1.000
_cell.angle_alpha   90.00
_cell.angle_beta   90.00
_cell.angle_gamma   90.00
#
_symmetry.space_group_name_H-M   'P 1'
#
loop_
_entity.id
_entity.type
_entity.pdbx_description
1 polymer ?
#
loop_
_entity_poly.entity_id
_entity_poly.type
_entity_poly.pdbx_seq_one_letter_code
_entity_poly.pdbx_strand_id
1 'polypeptide(L)'
;MAEPSHSGSILDRVISSQQTETLEHFQPMEVVNELLKTLTQKEADIVRRRFGLGPQPAETLEVIGASYKVTRERVRQIQRWAVERLRGSEVTKRHLRNINMLLQQFFEEHGGLMPDDELFAALTAHASKEAHTTAATSFILEELLADKFVRIETKEYRPYWKPFYTTIAALPIVIATAERILTAAGRPMPGNDLLTQVASAPELSAQHITPTIIQTYLSIATTIDRNPYGEYGLRTWGSIVPKRMNDKILMVLRKSGKPMHFVEITQKINEIGFDHRQAYPPTVHNELILNPEYVLVGRGIYALKEWGYKPGVVADVIAAILKEKGPLDRDAIVADVMKQRLVKRNTIHLALTNKQRFARLPDGRYSLAQSPAAPVDRPADA
;
A
#
# COMPACT_ATOMS: atom_id res chain seq x y z
N MET A 1 -9.73 -33.13 0.45
CA MET A 1 -10.73 -32.09 0.14
C MET A 1 -11.53 -31.86 1.40
N ALA A 2 -11.36 -30.72 2.04
CA ALA A 2 -12.16 -30.29 3.17
C ALA A 2 -12.72 -28.92 2.81
N GLU A 3 -14.04 -28.82 2.68
CA GLU A 3 -14.75 -27.56 2.47
C GLU A 3 -14.65 -26.69 3.74
N PRO A 4 -14.52 -25.35 3.61
CA PRO A 4 -14.68 -24.47 4.75
C PRO A 4 -16.18 -24.25 5.00
N SER A 5 -16.67 -24.71 6.14
CA SER A 5 -18.01 -24.39 6.65
C SER A 5 -18.08 -22.92 7.09
N HIS A 6 -18.34 -22.01 6.13
CA HIS A 6 -18.82 -20.66 6.42
C HIS A 6 -20.35 -20.59 6.25
N SER A 7 -21.09 -21.14 7.20
CA SER A 7 -22.48 -20.76 7.41
C SER A 7 -22.52 -19.45 8.19
N GLY A 8 -22.23 -18.33 7.51
CA GLY A 8 -22.69 -17.03 7.99
C GLY A 8 -24.20 -17.10 8.22
N SER A 9 -24.68 -16.56 9.34
CA SER A 9 -26.10 -16.62 9.71
C SER A 9 -26.93 -16.08 8.55
N ILE A 10 -28.15 -16.60 8.35
CA ILE A 10 -29.08 -16.05 7.35
C ILE A 10 -29.24 -14.54 7.58
N LEU A 11 -29.19 -14.10 8.84
CA LEU A 11 -29.20 -12.70 9.22
C LEU A 11 -27.99 -11.93 8.68
N ASP A 12 -26.77 -12.44 8.78
CA ASP A 12 -25.56 -11.76 8.28
C ASP A 12 -25.59 -11.60 6.76
N ARG A 13 -26.12 -12.61 6.04
CA ARG A 13 -26.28 -12.55 4.58
C ARG A 13 -27.38 -11.57 4.17
N VAL A 14 -28.51 -11.56 4.89
CA VAL A 14 -29.62 -10.64 4.64
C VAL A 14 -29.20 -9.19 4.94
N ILE A 15 -28.49 -8.99 6.05
CA ILE A 15 -27.94 -7.70 6.44
C ILE A 15 -26.94 -7.20 5.39
N SER A 16 -25.97 -8.04 4.98
CA SER A 16 -25.01 -7.68 3.93
C SER A 16 -25.69 -7.39 2.59
N SER A 17 -26.75 -8.13 2.24
CA SER A 17 -27.53 -7.85 1.03
C SER A 17 -28.29 -6.53 1.10
N GLN A 18 -28.87 -6.20 2.26
CA GLN A 18 -29.58 -4.93 2.47
C GLN A 18 -28.64 -3.73 2.48
N GLN A 19 -27.43 -3.89 3.04
CA GLN A 19 -26.37 -2.88 2.98
C GLN A 19 -25.98 -2.58 1.54
N THR A 20 -25.76 -3.64 0.75
CA THR A 20 -25.41 -3.54 -0.68
C THR A 20 -26.52 -2.85 -1.46
N GLU A 21 -27.77 -3.28 -1.30
CA GLU A 21 -28.92 -2.66 -1.95
C GLU A 21 -29.06 -1.17 -1.58
N THR A 22 -28.84 -0.82 -0.30
CA THR A 22 -28.91 0.57 0.15
C THR A 22 -27.84 1.43 -0.53
N LEU A 23 -26.61 0.92 -0.66
CA LEU A 23 -25.52 1.62 -1.35
C LEU A 23 -25.77 1.75 -2.85
N GLU A 24 -26.29 0.71 -3.49
CA GLU A 24 -26.61 0.72 -4.93
C GLU A 24 -27.66 1.78 -5.28
N HIS A 25 -28.67 1.94 -4.42
CA HIS A 25 -29.74 2.92 -4.62
C HIS A 25 -29.44 4.30 -4.02
N PHE A 26 -28.33 4.46 -3.29
CA PHE A 26 -27.97 5.74 -2.70
C PHE A 26 -27.34 6.65 -3.75
N GLN A 27 -28.14 7.59 -4.26
CA GLN A 27 -27.70 8.65 -5.16
C GLN A 27 -27.69 9.99 -4.40
N PRO A 28 -26.52 10.45 -3.88
CA PRO A 28 -26.44 11.63 -3.02
C PRO A 28 -27.10 12.87 -3.63
N MET A 29 -26.84 13.12 -4.92
CA MET A 29 -27.37 14.30 -5.61
C MET A 29 -28.87 14.25 -5.83
N GLU A 30 -29.45 13.07 -6.08
CA GLU A 30 -30.90 12.92 -6.21
C GLU A 30 -31.58 13.22 -4.87
N VAL A 31 -31.05 12.67 -3.78
CA VAL A 31 -31.51 12.95 -2.43
C VAL A 31 -31.44 14.45 -2.13
N VAL A 32 -30.28 15.08 -2.34
CA VAL A 32 -30.12 16.52 -2.12
C VAL A 32 -31.11 17.34 -2.95
N ASN A 33 -31.30 17.00 -4.23
CA ASN A 33 -32.24 17.72 -5.09
C ASN A 33 -33.69 17.63 -4.62
N GLU A 34 -34.15 16.46 -4.16
CA GLU A 34 -35.49 16.32 -3.56
C GLU A 34 -35.63 17.15 -2.29
N LEU A 35 -34.61 17.17 -1.44
CA LEU A 35 -34.63 17.98 -0.23
C LEU A 35 -34.67 19.47 -0.54
N LEU A 36 -33.88 19.94 -1.51
CA LEU A 36 -33.85 21.35 -1.90
C LEU A 36 -35.18 21.86 -2.49
N LYS A 37 -36.03 20.99 -3.04
CA LYS A 37 -37.38 21.38 -3.51
C LYS A 37 -38.30 21.82 -2.37
N THR A 38 -37.98 21.45 -1.14
CA THR A 38 -38.75 21.85 0.06
C THR A 38 -38.43 23.27 0.54
N LEU A 39 -37.36 23.87 0.02
CA LEU A 39 -36.95 25.23 0.31
C LEU A 39 -37.56 26.23 -0.67
N THR A 40 -37.56 27.52 -0.30
CA THR A 40 -37.85 28.57 -1.27
C THR A 40 -36.78 28.61 -2.36
N GLN A 41 -37.13 29.10 -3.57
CA GLN A 41 -36.18 29.19 -4.68
C GLN A 41 -34.88 29.92 -4.30
N LYS A 42 -35.00 30.98 -3.49
CA LYS A 42 -33.84 31.76 -3.00
C LYS A 42 -32.97 30.97 -2.02
N GLU A 43 -33.57 30.27 -1.07
CA GLU A 43 -32.84 29.43 -0.11
C GLU A 43 -32.14 28.28 -0.82
N ALA A 44 -32.85 27.59 -1.73
CA ALA A 44 -32.30 26.50 -2.51
C ALA A 44 -31.12 26.94 -3.37
N ASP A 45 -31.20 28.09 -4.05
CA ASP A 45 -30.07 28.63 -4.83
C ASP A 45 -28.86 28.97 -3.96
N ILE A 46 -29.07 29.66 -2.83
CA ILE A 46 -27.99 30.00 -1.89
C ILE A 46 -27.31 28.73 -1.37
N VAL A 47 -28.08 27.70 -1.00
CA VAL A 47 -27.53 26.41 -0.54
C VAL A 47 -26.77 25.72 -1.68
N ARG A 48 -27.33 25.66 -2.89
CA ARG A 48 -26.63 25.05 -4.05
C ARG A 48 -25.28 25.71 -4.32
N ARG A 49 -25.26 27.04 -4.41
CA ARG A 49 -24.04 27.81 -4.69
C ARG A 49 -23.03 27.69 -3.55
N ARG A 50 -23.48 27.75 -2.29
CA ARG A 50 -22.58 27.71 -1.13
C ARG A 50 -21.85 26.37 -1.01
N PHE A 51 -22.56 25.27 -1.28
CA PHE A 51 -22.04 23.92 -1.08
C PHE A 51 -21.61 23.23 -2.39
N GLY A 52 -21.70 23.90 -3.54
CA GLY A 52 -21.32 23.31 -4.83
C GLY A 52 -22.23 22.17 -5.29
N LEU A 53 -23.53 22.24 -4.96
CA LEU A 53 -24.53 21.20 -5.23
C LEU A 53 -25.13 21.35 -6.63
N GLY A 54 -24.27 21.54 -7.62
CA GLY A 54 -24.65 21.79 -9.00
C GLY A 54 -23.45 21.81 -9.93
N PRO A 55 -23.62 22.28 -11.19
CA PRO A 55 -22.53 22.28 -12.16
C PRO A 55 -21.41 23.29 -11.85
N GLN A 56 -21.69 24.26 -10.98
CA GLN A 56 -20.73 25.28 -10.57
C GLN A 56 -20.07 24.89 -9.24
N PRO A 57 -18.78 25.24 -9.03
CA PRO A 57 -18.10 25.00 -7.78
C PRO A 57 -18.70 25.82 -6.64
N ALA A 58 -18.36 25.44 -5.40
CA ALA A 58 -18.79 26.15 -4.21
C ALA A 58 -18.32 27.62 -4.21
N GLU A 59 -19.23 28.53 -3.89
CA GLU A 59 -18.97 29.97 -3.81
C GLU A 59 -18.89 30.47 -2.37
N THR A 60 -18.22 31.61 -2.19
CA THR A 60 -18.15 32.29 -0.89
C THR A 60 -19.43 33.08 -0.61
N LEU A 61 -19.71 33.32 0.67
CA LEU A 61 -20.87 34.09 1.10
C LEU A 61 -20.84 35.53 0.56
N GLU A 62 -19.64 36.09 0.35
CA GLU A 62 -19.42 37.39 -0.25
C GLU A 62 -19.88 37.43 -1.72
N VAL A 63 -19.50 36.42 -2.51
CA VAL A 63 -19.87 36.32 -3.93
C VAL A 63 -21.38 36.15 -4.09
N ILE A 64 -21.98 35.27 -3.29
CA ILE A 64 -23.43 35.06 -3.28
C ILE A 64 -24.15 36.34 -2.83
N GLY A 65 -23.62 37.03 -1.81
CA GLY A 65 -24.19 38.28 -1.29
C GLY A 65 -24.22 39.39 -2.33
N ALA A 66 -23.12 39.56 -3.08
CA ALA A 66 -23.05 40.51 -4.18
C ALA A 66 -24.12 40.25 -5.25
N SER A 67 -24.31 38.98 -5.64
CA SER A 67 -25.33 38.57 -6.62
C SER A 67 -26.75 38.89 -6.16
N TYR A 68 -27.04 38.75 -4.87
CA TYR A 68 -28.35 39.04 -4.28
C TYR A 68 -28.51 40.47 -3.77
N LYS A 69 -27.49 41.33 -3.92
CA LYS A 69 -27.44 42.69 -3.35
C LYS A 69 -27.73 42.70 -1.84
N VAL A 70 -27.19 41.74 -1.11
CA VAL A 70 -27.31 41.61 0.36
C VAL A 70 -25.93 41.46 0.99
N THR A 71 -25.85 41.71 2.31
CA THR A 71 -24.60 41.52 3.04
C THR A 71 -24.24 40.03 3.15
N ARG A 72 -22.94 39.73 3.28
CA ARG A 72 -22.41 38.40 3.60
C ARG A 72 -23.14 37.76 4.78
N GLU A 73 -23.36 38.52 5.84
CA GLU A 73 -24.05 38.07 7.05
C GLU A 73 -25.49 37.67 6.76
N ARG A 74 -26.18 38.40 5.88
CA ARG A 74 -27.54 38.04 5.48
C ARG A 74 -27.58 36.72 4.72
N VAL A 75 -26.62 36.45 3.84
CA VAL A 75 -26.50 35.16 3.16
C VAL A 75 -26.25 34.05 4.17
N ARG A 76 -25.35 34.27 5.14
CA ARG A 76 -25.03 33.31 6.20
C ARG A 76 -26.27 32.93 7.03
N GLN A 77 -27.10 33.91 7.36
CA GLN A 77 -28.37 33.68 8.07
C GLN A 77 -29.32 32.82 7.24
N ILE A 78 -29.52 33.17 5.96
CA ILE A 78 -30.41 32.41 5.06
C ILE A 78 -29.91 30.97 4.90
N GLN A 79 -28.60 30.79 4.67
CA GLN A 79 -27.97 29.47 4.60
C GLN A 79 -28.25 28.66 5.86
N ARG A 80 -27.98 29.22 7.05
CA ARG A 80 -28.18 28.53 8.32
C ARG A 80 -29.64 28.10 8.51
N TRP A 81 -30.58 29.01 8.30
CA TRP A 81 -32.01 28.70 8.45
C TRP A 81 -32.50 27.65 7.45
N ALA A 82 -31.98 27.68 6.23
CA ALA A 82 -32.30 26.68 5.22
C ALA A 82 -31.82 25.29 5.65
N VAL A 83 -30.56 25.16 6.08
CA VAL A 83 -30.00 23.89 6.57
C VAL A 83 -30.74 23.39 7.81
N GLU A 84 -31.04 24.26 8.77
CA GLU A 84 -31.78 23.91 9.98
C GLU A 84 -33.19 23.38 9.64
N ARG A 85 -33.88 24.01 8.69
CA ARG A 85 -35.18 23.55 8.18
C ARG A 85 -35.05 22.19 7.50
N LEU A 86 -34.03 21.98 6.68
CA LEU A 86 -33.77 20.69 6.05
C LEU A 86 -33.55 19.61 7.12
N ARG A 87 -32.68 19.84 8.10
CA ARG A 87 -32.37 18.87 9.16
C ARG A 87 -33.61 18.49 9.98
N GLY A 88 -34.47 19.45 10.30
CA GLY A 88 -35.69 19.23 11.06
C GLY A 88 -36.84 18.57 10.28
N SER A 89 -36.77 18.55 8.94
CA SER A 89 -37.85 18.08 8.07
C SER A 89 -38.04 16.56 8.12
N GLU A 90 -39.30 16.12 8.21
CA GLU A 90 -39.65 14.70 8.14
C GLU A 90 -39.31 14.10 6.77
N VAL A 91 -39.29 14.92 5.72
CA VAL A 91 -38.86 14.52 4.37
C VAL A 91 -37.38 14.12 4.40
N THR A 92 -36.53 14.93 5.03
CA THR A 92 -35.10 14.62 5.21
C THR A 92 -34.89 13.34 6.01
N LYS A 93 -35.58 13.19 7.14
CA LYS A 93 -35.49 11.97 7.95
C LYS A 93 -35.88 10.73 7.16
N ARG A 94 -36.90 10.81 6.32
CA ARG A 94 -37.34 9.71 5.45
C ARG A 94 -36.28 9.36 4.41
N HIS A 95 -35.79 10.34 3.65
CA HIS A 95 -34.79 10.09 2.61
C HIS A 95 -33.45 9.60 3.19
N LEU A 96 -33.07 10.09 4.38
CA LEU A 96 -31.82 9.72 5.02
C LEU A 96 -31.95 8.53 6.00
N ARG A 97 -33.13 7.91 6.12
CA ARG A 97 -33.35 6.83 7.10
C ARG A 97 -32.42 5.64 6.84
N ASN A 98 -32.44 5.15 5.60
CA ASN A 98 -31.69 3.96 5.21
C ASN A 98 -30.19 4.22 5.28
N ILE A 99 -29.73 5.37 4.76
CA ILE A 99 -28.31 5.72 4.80
C ILE A 99 -27.83 5.93 6.23
N ASN A 100 -28.64 6.56 7.10
CA ASN A 100 -28.29 6.70 8.50
C ASN A 100 -28.19 5.34 9.20
N MET A 101 -29.13 4.41 8.96
CA MET A 101 -29.05 3.06 9.52
C MET A 101 -27.80 2.32 9.03
N LEU A 102 -27.50 2.42 7.74
CA LEU A 102 -26.29 1.84 7.15
C LEU A 102 -25.02 2.41 7.81
N LEU A 103 -24.94 3.73 7.96
CA LEU A 103 -23.80 4.38 8.58
C LEU A 103 -23.62 3.92 10.03
N GLN A 104 -24.69 3.89 10.83
CA GLN A 104 -24.61 3.41 12.23
C GLN A 104 -24.03 1.99 12.28
N GLN A 105 -24.53 1.10 11.43
CA GLN A 105 -24.04 -0.27 11.35
C GLN A 105 -22.57 -0.35 10.89
N PHE A 106 -22.19 0.40 9.86
CA PHE A 106 -20.80 0.47 9.42
C PHE A 106 -19.87 0.95 10.52
N PHE A 107 -20.24 2.01 11.24
CA PHE A 107 -19.46 2.45 12.38
C PHE A 107 -19.37 1.34 13.44
N GLU A 108 -20.45 0.67 13.81
CA GLU A 108 -20.43 -0.42 14.79
C GLU A 108 -19.50 -1.57 14.37
N GLU A 109 -19.55 -2.01 13.11
CA GLU A 109 -18.68 -3.07 12.56
C GLU A 109 -17.18 -2.70 12.56
N HIS A 110 -16.87 -1.41 12.45
CA HIS A 110 -15.51 -0.87 12.36
C HIS A 110 -15.03 -0.24 13.69
N GLY A 111 -15.72 -0.50 14.81
CA GLY A 111 -15.29 -0.06 16.16
C GLY A 111 -15.63 1.40 16.45
N GLY A 112 -16.53 1.97 15.66
CA GLY A 112 -17.09 3.31 15.79
C GLY A 112 -16.33 4.39 15.03
N LEU A 113 -15.26 4.04 14.31
CA LEU A 113 -14.46 4.97 13.52
C LEU A 113 -14.46 4.54 12.06
N MET A 114 -14.33 5.49 11.14
CA MET A 114 -14.19 5.18 9.71
C MET A 114 -13.28 6.22 9.03
N PRO A 115 -12.25 5.82 8.28
CA PRO A 115 -11.43 6.76 7.51
C PRO A 115 -12.27 7.58 6.53
N ASP A 116 -11.92 8.85 6.36
CA ASP A 116 -12.63 9.81 5.50
C ASP A 116 -12.67 9.33 4.04
N ASP A 117 -11.55 8.89 3.50
CA ASP A 117 -11.43 8.35 2.15
C ASP A 117 -12.23 7.05 1.94
N GLU A 118 -12.14 6.12 2.89
CA GLU A 118 -12.89 4.85 2.83
C GLU A 118 -14.40 5.07 2.92
N LEU A 119 -14.87 5.95 3.81
CA LEU A 119 -16.29 6.29 3.94
C LEU A 119 -16.83 6.92 2.65
N PHE A 120 -16.12 7.90 2.09
CA PHE A 120 -16.54 8.55 0.85
C PHE A 120 -16.52 7.58 -0.32
N ALA A 121 -15.49 6.71 -0.41
CA ALA A 121 -15.42 5.68 -1.43
C ALA A 121 -16.62 4.72 -1.35
N ALA A 122 -17.00 4.28 -0.14
CA ALA A 122 -18.15 3.42 0.07
C ALA A 122 -19.48 4.10 -0.36
N LEU A 123 -19.68 5.35 0.06
CA LEU A 123 -20.92 6.09 -0.23
C LEU A 123 -21.07 6.54 -1.68
N THR A 124 -19.97 6.59 -2.44
CA THR A 124 -19.96 7.06 -3.84
C THR A 124 -19.65 5.96 -4.85
N ALA A 125 -19.44 4.71 -4.40
CA ALA A 125 -19.08 3.58 -5.24
C ALA A 125 -20.05 3.34 -6.41
N HIS A 126 -21.34 3.63 -6.21
CA HIS A 126 -22.41 3.43 -7.19
C HIS A 126 -23.06 4.74 -7.65
N ALA A 127 -22.48 5.87 -7.27
CA ALA A 127 -22.99 7.18 -7.65
C ALA A 127 -22.41 7.64 -9.00
N SER A 128 -23.04 8.67 -9.61
CA SER A 128 -22.48 9.31 -10.80
C SER A 128 -21.08 9.87 -10.50
N LYS A 129 -20.13 9.72 -11.44
CA LYS A 129 -18.74 10.20 -11.30
C LYS A 129 -18.62 11.71 -11.55
N GLU A 130 -19.59 12.49 -11.08
CA GLU A 130 -19.63 13.92 -11.27
C GLU A 130 -19.07 14.64 -10.04
N ALA A 131 -18.41 15.78 -10.25
CA ALA A 131 -17.76 16.52 -9.17
C ALA A 131 -18.72 16.93 -8.04
N HIS A 132 -20.00 17.15 -8.38
CA HIS A 132 -21.02 17.55 -7.43
C HIS A 132 -21.56 16.38 -6.59
N THR A 133 -21.30 15.12 -6.97
CA THR A 133 -21.61 13.95 -6.14
C THR A 133 -20.85 13.98 -4.82
N THR A 134 -19.55 14.26 -4.86
CA THR A 134 -18.74 14.40 -3.65
C THR A 134 -19.25 15.54 -2.77
N ALA A 135 -19.62 16.68 -3.38
CA ALA A 135 -20.18 17.82 -2.67
C ALA A 135 -21.52 17.50 -1.98
N ALA A 136 -22.39 16.73 -2.64
CA ALA A 136 -23.63 16.25 -2.02
C ALA A 136 -23.37 15.28 -0.86
N THR A 137 -22.43 14.35 -1.01
CA THR A 137 -22.06 13.45 0.09
C THR A 137 -21.55 14.24 1.29
N SER A 138 -20.64 15.20 1.07
CA SER A 138 -20.18 16.12 2.12
C SER A 138 -21.34 16.89 2.76
N PHE A 139 -22.26 17.46 1.96
CA PHE A 139 -23.41 18.18 2.49
C PHE A 139 -24.33 17.29 3.35
N ILE A 140 -24.58 16.05 2.93
CA ILE A 140 -25.39 15.11 3.70
C ILE A 140 -24.71 14.80 5.04
N LEU A 141 -23.42 14.47 5.04
CA LEU A 141 -22.70 14.07 6.25
C LEU A 141 -22.44 15.26 7.19
N GLU A 142 -21.94 16.38 6.67
CA GLU A 142 -21.49 17.54 7.46
C GLU A 142 -22.62 18.47 7.89
N GLU A 143 -23.72 18.54 7.13
CA GLU A 143 -24.82 19.48 7.40
C GLU A 143 -26.11 18.76 7.82
N LEU A 144 -26.50 17.69 7.13
CA LEU A 144 -27.78 17.02 7.41
C LEU A 144 -27.70 15.95 8.50
N LEU A 145 -26.55 15.31 8.66
CA LEU A 145 -26.28 14.29 9.68
C LEU A 145 -25.27 14.76 10.76
N ALA A 146 -25.05 16.07 10.81
CA ALA A 146 -24.10 16.72 11.71
C ALA A 146 -24.42 16.57 13.21
N ASP A 147 -25.64 16.14 13.55
CA ASP A 147 -26.08 15.82 14.91
C ASP A 147 -25.78 14.37 15.32
N LYS A 148 -25.38 13.53 14.35
CA LYS A 148 -25.14 12.10 14.57
C LYS A 148 -23.68 11.70 14.37
N PHE A 149 -23.03 12.26 13.36
CA PHE A 149 -21.66 11.95 13.00
C PHE A 149 -20.82 13.22 12.95
N VAL A 150 -19.53 13.08 13.26
CA VAL A 150 -18.57 14.17 13.25
C VAL A 150 -17.31 13.73 12.52
N ARG A 151 -16.80 14.61 11.65
CA ARG A 151 -15.49 14.49 11.03
C ARG A 151 -14.42 15.01 11.97
N ILE A 152 -13.37 14.24 12.16
CA ILE A 152 -12.22 14.56 13.00
C ILE A 152 -11.00 14.73 12.09
N GLU A 153 -10.36 15.89 12.19
CA GLU A 153 -9.12 16.20 11.48
C GLU A 153 -8.10 16.72 12.49
N THR A 154 -7.02 15.95 12.69
CA THR A 154 -5.93 16.30 13.60
C THR A 154 -4.58 16.13 12.90
N LYS A 155 -3.51 16.58 13.54
CA LYS A 155 -2.14 16.33 13.04
C LYS A 155 -1.65 14.91 13.33
N GLU A 156 -2.26 14.24 14.31
CA GLU A 156 -1.84 12.93 14.81
C GLU A 156 -2.35 11.79 13.92
N TYR A 157 -3.57 11.94 13.40
CA TYR A 157 -4.29 10.92 12.66
C TYR A 157 -4.67 11.41 11.27
N ARG A 158 -4.82 10.49 10.31
CA ARG A 158 -5.49 10.79 9.04
C ARG A 158 -6.96 11.15 9.32
N PRO A 159 -7.62 11.97 8.49
CA PRO A 159 -9.01 12.33 8.72
C PRO A 159 -9.93 11.12 8.82
N TYR A 160 -10.85 11.13 9.78
CA TYR A 160 -11.80 10.06 10.01
C TYR A 160 -13.13 10.59 10.54
N TRP A 161 -14.17 9.78 10.45
CA TRP A 161 -15.49 10.04 10.99
C TRP A 161 -15.77 9.18 12.21
N LYS A 162 -16.63 9.67 13.11
CA LYS A 162 -17.16 8.91 14.23
C LYS A 162 -18.57 9.38 14.62
N PRO A 163 -19.42 8.51 15.20
CA PRO A 163 -20.58 8.96 15.94
C PRO A 163 -20.20 9.80 17.17
N PHE A 164 -21.10 10.70 17.60
CA PHE A 164 -20.83 11.55 18.78
C PHE A 164 -20.57 10.76 20.06
N TYR A 165 -21.29 9.66 20.25
CA TYR A 165 -21.19 8.81 21.44
C TYR A 165 -19.94 7.92 21.45
N THR A 166 -19.23 7.77 20.32
CA THR A 166 -18.06 6.90 20.22
C THR A 166 -16.83 7.53 20.86
N THR A 167 -16.17 6.76 21.75
CA THR A 167 -14.86 7.10 22.32
C THR A 167 -13.71 6.65 21.42
N ILE A 168 -12.59 7.37 21.46
CA ILE A 168 -11.36 7.03 20.72
C ILE A 168 -10.28 6.41 21.61
N ALA A 169 -10.59 6.03 22.85
CA ALA A 169 -9.60 5.55 23.83
C ALA A 169 -8.80 4.33 23.34
N ALA A 170 -9.43 3.46 22.54
CA ALA A 170 -8.80 2.27 21.97
C ALA A 170 -7.80 2.58 20.85
N LEU A 171 -8.06 3.64 20.06
CA LEU A 171 -7.29 4.00 18.88
C LEU A 171 -5.78 4.17 19.14
N PRO A 172 -5.33 5.02 20.10
CA PRO A 172 -3.91 5.20 20.35
C PRO A 172 -3.25 3.94 20.91
N ILE A 173 -3.99 3.13 21.69
CA ILE A 173 -3.46 1.89 22.29
C ILE A 173 -3.20 0.86 21.19
N VAL A 174 -4.13 0.69 20.25
CA VAL A 174 -3.98 -0.23 19.12
C VAL A 174 -2.81 0.18 18.24
N ILE A 175 -2.71 1.48 17.90
CA ILE A 175 -1.61 1.99 17.07
C ILE A 175 -0.26 1.79 17.77
N ALA A 176 -0.14 2.19 19.04
CA ALA A 176 1.12 2.04 19.79
C ALA A 176 1.54 0.56 19.94
N THR A 177 0.58 -0.34 20.18
CA THR A 177 0.83 -1.79 20.22
C THR A 177 1.34 -2.32 18.89
N ALA A 178 0.71 -1.92 17.78
CA ALA A 178 1.15 -2.31 16.44
C ALA A 178 2.55 -1.76 16.12
N GLU A 179 2.84 -0.50 16.46
CA GLU A 179 4.18 0.09 16.31
C GLU A 179 5.25 -0.68 17.09
N ARG A 180 4.95 -1.06 18.34
CA ARG A 180 5.84 -1.87 19.18
C ARG A 180 6.14 -3.22 18.54
N ILE A 181 5.11 -3.93 18.07
CA ILE A 181 5.24 -5.24 17.41
C ILE A 181 6.08 -5.12 16.13
N LEU A 182 5.77 -4.14 15.29
CA LEU A 182 6.51 -3.90 14.05
C LEU A 182 7.98 -3.53 14.33
N THR A 183 8.22 -2.64 15.29
CA THR A 183 9.57 -2.23 15.68
C THR A 183 10.38 -3.41 16.20
N ALA A 184 9.79 -4.27 17.02
CA ALA A 184 10.43 -5.49 17.53
C ALA A 184 10.72 -6.50 16.40
N ALA A 185 9.84 -6.61 15.40
CA ALA A 185 10.06 -7.47 14.25
C ALA A 185 11.14 -6.94 13.29
N GLY A 186 11.30 -5.61 13.19
CA GLY A 186 12.29 -4.94 12.34
C GLY A 186 12.09 -5.13 10.83
N ARG A 187 10.95 -5.68 10.41
CA ARG A 187 10.61 -5.94 9.00
C ARG A 187 9.09 -5.88 8.79
N PRO A 188 8.62 -5.63 7.53
CA PRO A 188 7.20 -5.71 7.20
C PRO A 188 6.59 -7.06 7.60
N MET A 189 5.35 -7.01 8.07
CA MET A 189 4.62 -8.17 8.55
C MET A 189 3.33 -8.37 7.74
N PRO A 190 2.95 -9.61 7.36
CA PRO A 190 1.66 -9.87 6.76
C PRO A 190 0.51 -9.35 7.62
N GLY A 191 -0.54 -8.81 7.00
CA GLY A 191 -1.69 -8.24 7.72
C GLY A 191 -2.28 -9.19 8.76
N ASN A 192 -2.62 -10.42 8.37
CA ASN A 192 -3.24 -11.39 9.28
C ASN A 192 -2.37 -11.65 10.53
N ASP A 193 -1.06 -11.74 10.36
CA ASP A 193 -0.11 -11.98 11.46
C ASP A 193 -0.08 -10.79 12.41
N LEU A 194 -0.01 -9.55 11.86
CA LEU A 194 -0.02 -8.34 12.67
C LEU A 194 -1.35 -8.19 13.42
N LEU A 195 -2.48 -8.34 12.73
CA LEU A 195 -3.81 -8.22 13.33
C LEU A 195 -3.99 -9.24 14.47
N THR A 196 -3.51 -10.47 14.28
CA THR A 196 -3.58 -11.53 15.31
C THR A 196 -2.70 -11.20 16.52
N GLN A 197 -1.48 -10.72 16.30
CA GLN A 197 -0.57 -10.34 17.39
C GLN A 197 -1.07 -9.12 18.17
N VAL A 198 -1.64 -8.13 17.48
CA VAL A 198 -2.26 -6.96 18.13
C VAL A 198 -3.50 -7.39 18.92
N ALA A 199 -4.39 -8.22 18.35
CA ALA A 199 -5.56 -8.72 19.06
C ALA A 199 -5.22 -9.54 20.32
N SER A 200 -4.05 -10.19 20.33
CA SER A 200 -3.57 -10.99 21.46
C SER A 200 -2.83 -10.17 22.53
N ALA A 201 -2.71 -8.85 22.36
CA ALA A 201 -1.96 -7.99 23.26
C ALA A 201 -2.69 -7.82 24.61
N PRO A 202 -2.02 -8.00 25.77
CA PRO A 202 -2.63 -7.87 27.09
C PRO A 202 -3.31 -6.51 27.32
N GLU A 203 -2.80 -5.45 26.72
CA GLU A 203 -3.30 -4.08 26.83
C GLU A 203 -4.71 -3.93 26.21
N LEU A 204 -5.10 -4.86 25.33
CA LEU A 204 -6.35 -4.85 24.58
C LEU A 204 -7.31 -5.96 25.02
N SER A 205 -6.92 -6.85 25.94
CA SER A 205 -7.71 -8.03 26.31
C SER A 205 -9.06 -7.72 26.94
N ALA A 206 -9.23 -6.52 27.52
CA ALA A 206 -10.50 -6.06 28.08
C ALA A 206 -11.43 -5.42 27.04
N GLN A 207 -10.95 -5.19 25.81
CA GLN A 207 -11.66 -4.52 24.74
C GLN A 207 -12.05 -5.56 23.69
N HIS A 208 -13.33 -5.64 23.32
CA HIS A 208 -13.82 -6.54 22.26
C HIS A 208 -13.38 -6.02 20.88
N ILE A 209 -12.08 -6.08 20.60
CA ILE A 209 -11.48 -5.57 19.38
C ILE A 209 -11.35 -6.70 18.36
N THR A 210 -12.07 -6.58 17.26
CA THR A 210 -12.01 -7.52 16.14
C THR A 210 -10.88 -7.16 15.17
N PRO A 211 -10.43 -8.08 14.30
CA PRO A 211 -9.44 -7.77 13.26
C PRO A 211 -9.85 -6.61 12.35
N THR A 212 -11.15 -6.47 12.04
CA THR A 212 -11.70 -5.35 11.25
C THR A 212 -11.49 -4.01 11.95
N ILE A 213 -11.73 -3.96 13.27
CA ILE A 213 -11.49 -2.75 14.08
C ILE A 213 -10.02 -2.37 14.06
N ILE A 214 -9.12 -3.35 14.27
CA ILE A 214 -7.67 -3.11 14.23
C ILE A 214 -7.28 -2.56 12.86
N GLN A 215 -7.72 -3.20 11.78
CA GLN A 215 -7.43 -2.75 10.42
C GLN A 215 -7.88 -1.31 10.18
N THR A 216 -9.08 -0.95 10.62
CA THR A 216 -9.63 0.41 10.55
C THR A 216 -8.75 1.41 11.32
N TYR A 217 -8.34 1.06 12.53
CA TYR A 217 -7.50 1.94 13.34
C TYR A 217 -6.10 2.12 12.75
N LEU A 218 -5.57 1.07 12.11
CA LEU A 218 -4.30 1.14 11.38
C LEU A 218 -4.41 1.99 10.11
N SER A 219 -5.54 2.02 9.40
CA SER A 219 -5.70 2.89 8.24
C SER A 219 -5.83 4.38 8.60
N ILE A 220 -6.29 4.67 9.82
CA ILE A 220 -6.31 6.02 10.42
C ILE A 220 -4.88 6.48 10.83
N ALA A 221 -3.97 5.55 11.09
CA ALA A 221 -2.61 5.86 11.56
C ALA A 221 -1.79 6.66 10.52
N THR A 222 -0.99 7.62 11.01
CA THR A 222 -0.04 8.38 10.17
C THR A 222 1.36 7.77 10.14
N THR A 223 1.65 6.86 11.07
CA THR A 223 2.97 6.25 11.28
C THR A 223 3.08 4.86 10.68
N ILE A 224 1.95 4.17 10.49
CA ILE A 224 1.87 2.83 9.91
C ILE A 224 1.27 2.93 8.50
N ASP A 225 1.68 2.04 7.62
CA ASP A 225 1.06 1.87 6.31
C ASP A 225 1.14 0.43 5.83
N ARG A 226 0.44 0.15 4.73
CA ARG A 226 0.43 -1.15 4.05
C ARG A 226 1.10 -1.03 2.69
N ASN A 227 2.01 -1.94 2.38
CA ASN A 227 2.61 -2.01 1.05
C ASN A 227 1.65 -2.64 0.02
N PRO A 228 1.92 -2.53 -1.29
CA PRO A 228 1.11 -3.16 -2.34
C PRO A 228 0.92 -4.69 -2.23
N TYR A 229 1.75 -5.40 -1.46
CA TYR A 229 1.62 -6.84 -1.22
C TYR A 229 0.77 -7.18 -0.01
N GLY A 230 0.31 -6.15 0.69
CA GLY A 230 -0.58 -6.29 1.81
C GLY A 230 0.09 -6.46 3.16
N GLU A 231 1.39 -6.21 3.26
CA GLU A 231 2.17 -6.25 4.49
C GLU A 231 2.17 -4.88 5.17
N TYR A 232 2.06 -4.88 6.49
CA TYR A 232 2.11 -3.68 7.31
C TYR A 232 3.53 -3.40 7.79
N GLY A 233 3.84 -2.13 7.95
CA GLY A 233 5.07 -1.68 8.59
C GLY A 233 5.06 -0.19 8.86
N LEU A 234 6.15 0.32 9.42
CA LEU A 234 6.29 1.74 9.67
C LEU A 234 6.43 2.50 8.34
N ARG A 235 5.75 3.63 8.20
CA ARG A 235 5.80 4.50 7.00
C ARG A 235 7.21 5.03 6.72
N THR A 236 8.07 5.05 7.73
CA THR A 236 9.49 5.40 7.60
C THR A 236 10.31 4.32 6.89
N TRP A 237 9.81 3.09 6.79
CA TRP A 237 10.48 2.00 6.10
C TRP A 237 10.30 2.09 4.58
N GLY A 238 11.42 2.07 3.84
CA GLY A 238 11.41 2.07 2.37
C GLY A 238 10.70 0.86 1.75
N SER A 239 10.57 -0.25 2.50
CA SER A 239 9.80 -1.43 2.10
C SER A 239 8.27 -1.28 2.21
N ILE A 240 7.80 -0.19 2.83
CA ILE A 240 6.37 0.11 3.00
C ILE A 240 5.97 1.25 2.06
N VAL A 241 6.66 2.38 2.15
CA VAL A 241 6.46 3.53 1.24
C VAL A 241 7.76 3.75 0.47
N PRO A 242 7.95 3.09 -0.69
CA PRO A 242 9.16 3.22 -1.48
C PRO A 242 9.22 4.60 -2.14
N LYS A 243 10.11 5.46 -1.64
CA LYS A 243 10.27 6.84 -2.15
C LYS A 243 11.31 6.91 -3.26
N ARG A 244 12.35 6.08 -3.18
CA ARG A 244 13.46 6.05 -4.15
C ARG A 244 13.28 4.91 -5.13
N MET A 245 13.89 5.04 -6.32
CA MET A 245 13.90 3.95 -7.31
C MET A 245 14.51 2.67 -6.71
N ASN A 246 15.59 2.83 -5.93
CA ASN A 246 16.20 1.72 -5.19
C ASN A 246 15.22 0.97 -4.27
N ASP A 247 14.34 1.68 -3.57
CA ASP A 247 13.37 1.05 -2.66
C ASP A 247 12.40 0.16 -3.44
N LYS A 248 11.94 0.64 -4.61
CA LYS A 248 11.07 -0.11 -5.53
C LYS A 248 11.76 -1.36 -6.05
N ILE A 249 13.02 -1.24 -6.47
CA ILE A 249 13.85 -2.36 -6.96
C ILE A 249 13.99 -3.42 -5.86
N LEU A 250 14.37 -3.01 -4.64
CA LEU A 250 14.52 -3.90 -3.50
C LEU A 250 13.21 -4.65 -3.21
N MET A 251 12.08 -3.96 -3.25
CA MET A 251 10.76 -4.54 -3.00
C MET A 251 10.38 -5.60 -4.04
N VAL A 252 10.62 -5.31 -5.32
CA VAL A 252 10.37 -6.27 -6.42
C VAL A 252 11.26 -7.51 -6.30
N LEU A 253 12.56 -7.31 -6.01
CA LEU A 253 13.49 -8.42 -5.86
C LEU A 253 13.15 -9.30 -4.65
N ARG A 254 12.93 -8.70 -3.46
CA ARG A 254 12.54 -9.44 -2.25
C ARG A 254 11.28 -10.27 -2.46
N LYS A 255 10.26 -9.69 -3.10
CA LYS A 255 9.02 -10.41 -3.39
C LYS A 255 9.23 -11.57 -4.35
N SER A 256 10.08 -11.38 -5.35
CA SER A 256 10.36 -12.44 -6.33
C SER A 256 11.15 -13.61 -5.76
N GLY A 257 11.96 -13.37 -4.71
CA GLY A 257 12.81 -14.37 -4.07
C GLY A 257 13.88 -14.98 -4.98
N LYS A 258 14.10 -14.43 -6.19
CA LYS A 258 15.04 -14.98 -7.19
C LYS A 258 15.70 -13.88 -8.02
N PRO A 259 16.89 -14.14 -8.59
CA PRO A 259 17.56 -13.19 -9.47
C PRO A 259 16.70 -12.82 -10.67
N MET A 260 16.74 -11.56 -11.08
CA MET A 260 15.87 -11.03 -12.14
C MET A 260 16.64 -10.09 -13.07
N HIS A 261 16.23 -10.04 -14.34
CA HIS A 261 16.83 -9.12 -15.31
C HIS A 261 16.35 -7.68 -15.07
N PHE A 262 17.21 -6.66 -15.22
CA PHE A 262 16.84 -5.26 -14.93
C PHE A 262 15.63 -4.75 -15.74
N VAL A 263 15.44 -5.26 -16.97
CA VAL A 263 14.24 -4.96 -17.79
C VAL A 263 12.98 -5.54 -17.16
N GLU A 264 13.01 -6.79 -16.69
CA GLU A 264 11.87 -7.44 -16.02
C GLU A 264 11.56 -6.73 -14.70
N ILE A 265 12.60 -6.31 -13.95
CA ILE A 265 12.43 -5.50 -12.73
C ILE A 265 11.68 -4.20 -13.07
N THR A 266 12.10 -3.52 -14.15
CA THR A 266 11.47 -2.26 -14.60
C THR A 266 10.00 -2.47 -14.96
N GLN A 267 9.68 -3.53 -15.70
CA GLN A 267 8.30 -3.88 -16.05
C GLN A 267 7.45 -4.10 -14.80
N LYS A 268 7.94 -4.90 -13.85
CA LYS A 268 7.24 -5.12 -12.58
C LYS A 268 7.04 -3.86 -11.76
N ILE A 269 8.02 -2.96 -11.73
CA ILE A 269 7.86 -1.67 -11.04
C ILE A 269 6.70 -0.87 -11.64
N ASN A 270 6.60 -0.84 -12.98
CA ASN A 270 5.53 -0.13 -13.68
C ASN A 270 4.17 -0.83 -13.55
N GLU A 271 4.14 -2.18 -13.54
CA GLU A 271 2.93 -2.98 -13.31
C GLU A 271 2.36 -2.79 -11.91
N ILE A 272 3.23 -2.73 -10.89
CA ILE A 272 2.80 -2.52 -9.50
C ILE A 272 2.27 -1.09 -9.29
N GLY A 273 2.75 -0.12 -10.08
CA GLY A 273 2.24 1.25 -10.04
C GLY A 273 2.51 1.97 -8.71
N PHE A 274 3.72 1.84 -8.17
CA PHE A 274 4.13 2.42 -6.88
C PHE A 274 3.85 3.93 -6.75
N ASP A 275 4.01 4.66 -7.84
CA ASP A 275 3.71 6.08 -7.97
C ASP A 275 3.29 6.37 -9.41
N HIS A 276 2.88 7.61 -9.68
CA HIS A 276 2.54 8.05 -11.04
C HIS A 276 3.75 8.14 -11.99
N ARG A 277 4.97 7.81 -11.52
CA ARG A 277 6.21 7.96 -12.29
C ARG A 277 6.57 6.63 -12.94
N GLN A 278 6.70 6.64 -14.26
CA GLN A 278 7.19 5.47 -14.98
C GLN A 278 8.70 5.27 -14.73
N ALA A 279 9.07 4.04 -14.41
CA ALA A 279 10.43 3.58 -14.34
C ALA A 279 10.94 3.22 -15.74
N TYR A 280 12.20 3.58 -16.02
CA TYR A 280 12.87 3.29 -17.28
C TYR A 280 14.05 2.32 -17.06
N PRO A 281 14.32 1.41 -18.02
CA PRO A 281 15.38 0.41 -17.84
C PRO A 281 16.78 0.98 -17.57
N PRO A 282 17.23 2.08 -18.21
CA PRO A 282 18.53 2.68 -17.90
C PRO A 282 18.63 3.18 -16.45
N THR A 283 17.55 3.76 -15.92
CA THR A 283 17.50 4.26 -14.54
C THR A 283 17.63 3.10 -13.55
N VAL A 284 16.85 2.03 -13.75
CA VAL A 284 16.90 0.83 -12.90
C VAL A 284 18.28 0.17 -12.97
N HIS A 285 18.87 0.08 -14.16
CA HIS A 285 20.19 -0.49 -14.34
C HIS A 285 21.28 0.30 -13.60
N ASN A 286 21.26 1.64 -13.69
CA ASN A 286 22.23 2.50 -13.00
C ASN A 286 22.13 2.36 -11.48
N GLU A 287 20.92 2.33 -10.92
CA GLU A 287 20.69 2.12 -9.48
C GLU A 287 21.22 0.75 -9.01
N LEU A 288 21.00 -0.30 -9.81
CA LEU A 288 21.50 -1.65 -9.54
C LEU A 288 23.03 -1.75 -9.58
N ILE A 289 23.70 -0.93 -10.40
CA ILE A 289 25.17 -0.86 -10.45
C ILE A 289 25.73 -0.08 -9.26
N LEU A 290 25.11 1.04 -8.90
CA LEU A 290 25.63 1.96 -7.88
C LEU A 290 25.48 1.42 -6.45
N ASN A 291 24.50 0.56 -6.19
CA ASN A 291 24.20 0.10 -4.84
C ASN A 291 24.86 -1.27 -4.52
N PRO A 292 25.71 -1.36 -3.46
CA PRO A 292 26.42 -2.59 -3.09
C PRO A 292 25.53 -3.73 -2.58
N GLU A 293 24.25 -3.49 -2.33
CA GLU A 293 23.27 -4.50 -1.93
C GLU A 293 22.89 -5.45 -3.09
N TYR A 294 23.23 -5.10 -4.33
CA TYR A 294 22.95 -5.93 -5.51
C TYR A 294 24.23 -6.57 -6.07
N VAL A 295 24.08 -7.79 -6.59
CA VAL A 295 25.16 -8.54 -7.21
C VAL A 295 24.75 -8.91 -8.64
N LEU A 296 25.61 -8.59 -9.60
CA LEU A 296 25.45 -8.98 -11.00
C LEU A 296 25.81 -10.47 -11.17
N VAL A 297 24.80 -11.31 -11.32
CA VAL A 297 24.97 -12.78 -11.43
C VAL A 297 24.94 -13.28 -12.88
N GLY A 298 24.47 -12.47 -13.82
CA GLY A 298 24.40 -12.81 -15.25
C GLY A 298 24.40 -11.58 -16.14
N ARG A 299 24.18 -11.74 -17.45
CA ARG A 299 24.05 -10.61 -18.37
C ARG A 299 22.78 -9.81 -18.04
N GLY A 300 22.93 -8.69 -17.35
CA GLY A 300 21.83 -7.84 -16.89
C GLY A 300 20.96 -8.46 -15.79
N ILE A 301 21.38 -9.58 -15.20
CA ILE A 301 20.65 -10.26 -14.13
C ILE A 301 21.26 -9.90 -12.79
N TYR A 302 20.42 -9.36 -11.90
CA TYR A 302 20.80 -8.93 -10.57
C TYR A 302 20.13 -9.78 -9.50
N ALA A 303 20.83 -9.95 -8.39
CA ALA A 303 20.38 -10.66 -7.20
C ALA A 303 20.65 -9.80 -5.96
N LEU A 304 19.91 -10.02 -4.87
CA LEU A 304 20.25 -9.42 -3.59
C LEU A 304 21.48 -10.11 -3.01
N LYS A 305 22.40 -9.33 -2.45
CA LYS A 305 23.62 -9.82 -1.80
C LYS A 305 23.31 -10.75 -0.63
N GLU A 306 22.22 -10.49 0.10
CA GLU A 306 21.72 -11.32 1.21
C GLU A 306 21.38 -12.77 0.78
N TRP A 307 21.14 -13.01 -0.51
CA TRP A 307 20.89 -14.36 -1.04
C TRP A 307 22.18 -15.18 -1.26
N GLY A 308 23.35 -14.64 -0.95
CA GLY A 308 24.63 -15.38 -0.97
C GLY A 308 25.32 -15.47 -2.33
N TYR A 309 24.85 -14.73 -3.34
CA TYR A 309 25.49 -14.71 -4.66
C TYR A 309 26.83 -13.93 -4.63
N LYS A 310 27.85 -14.46 -5.30
CA LYS A 310 29.20 -13.84 -5.34
C LYS A 310 29.40 -12.99 -6.62
N PRO A 311 30.00 -11.79 -6.51
CA PRO A 311 30.38 -10.97 -7.67
C PRO A 311 31.58 -11.58 -8.41
N GLY A 312 31.70 -11.31 -9.72
CA GLY A 312 32.84 -11.69 -10.55
C GLY A 312 32.49 -12.35 -11.89
N VAL A 313 33.49 -12.75 -12.67
CA VAL A 313 33.34 -13.55 -13.90
C VAL A 313 33.20 -15.04 -13.53
N VAL A 314 32.62 -15.87 -14.41
CA VAL A 314 32.46 -17.32 -14.16
C VAL A 314 33.80 -17.96 -13.77
N ALA A 315 34.90 -17.45 -14.33
CA ALA A 315 36.26 -17.84 -13.96
C ALA A 315 36.61 -17.56 -12.48
N ASP A 316 36.18 -16.45 -11.89
CA ASP A 316 36.49 -16.16 -10.47
C ASP A 316 35.77 -17.13 -9.53
N VAL A 317 34.54 -17.51 -9.88
CA VAL A 317 33.75 -18.50 -9.14
C VAL A 317 34.38 -19.90 -9.26
N ILE A 318 34.75 -20.31 -10.48
CA ILE A 318 35.47 -21.58 -10.71
C ILE A 318 36.78 -21.59 -9.90
N ALA A 319 37.54 -20.48 -9.92
CA ALA A 319 38.80 -20.38 -9.21
C ALA A 319 38.63 -20.50 -7.69
N ALA A 320 37.59 -19.88 -7.13
CA ALA A 320 37.26 -20.00 -5.71
C ALA A 320 36.87 -21.44 -5.33
N ILE A 321 36.04 -22.11 -6.15
CA ILE A 321 35.63 -23.51 -5.94
C ILE A 321 36.85 -24.44 -5.98
N LEU A 322 37.74 -24.28 -6.96
CA LEU A 322 38.95 -25.09 -7.09
C LEU A 322 39.98 -24.80 -5.98
N LYS A 323 40.00 -23.59 -5.43
CA LYS A 323 40.83 -23.23 -4.27
C LYS A 323 40.34 -23.92 -3.00
N GLU A 324 39.03 -24.06 -2.83
CA GLU A 324 38.40 -24.64 -1.63
C GLU A 324 38.35 -26.18 -1.68
N LYS A 325 37.95 -26.75 -2.81
CA LYS A 325 37.72 -28.20 -2.97
C LYS A 325 38.85 -28.95 -3.67
N GLY A 326 39.86 -28.25 -4.15
CA GLY A 326 40.95 -28.85 -4.94
C GLY A 326 40.53 -29.20 -6.37
N PRO A 327 41.32 -30.04 -7.07
CA PRO A 327 41.06 -30.39 -8.47
C PRO A 327 39.76 -31.21 -8.63
N LEU A 328 38.86 -30.72 -9.46
CA LEU A 328 37.54 -31.31 -9.70
C LEU A 328 37.35 -31.69 -11.17
N ASP A 329 36.49 -32.66 -11.43
CA ASP A 329 36.08 -32.97 -12.79
C ASP A 329 35.20 -31.85 -13.40
N ARG A 330 35.05 -31.89 -14.72
CA ARG A 330 34.33 -30.86 -15.47
C ARG A 330 32.86 -30.75 -15.04
N ASP A 331 32.18 -31.87 -14.79
CA ASP A 331 30.75 -31.90 -14.50
C ASP A 331 30.45 -31.49 -13.04
N ALA A 332 31.33 -31.86 -12.11
CA ALA A 332 31.34 -31.42 -10.73
C ALA A 332 31.53 -29.89 -10.63
N ILE A 333 32.46 -29.33 -11.42
CA ILE A 333 32.62 -27.87 -11.51
C ILE A 333 31.36 -27.21 -12.06
N VAL A 334 30.76 -27.78 -13.12
CA VAL A 334 29.51 -27.25 -13.67
C VAL A 334 28.39 -27.27 -12.63
N ALA A 335 28.21 -28.39 -11.91
CA ALA A 335 27.20 -28.52 -10.88
C ALA A 335 27.40 -27.52 -9.75
N ASP A 336 28.63 -27.34 -9.27
CA ASP A 336 28.93 -26.43 -8.16
C ASP A 336 28.88 -24.95 -8.55
N VAL A 337 29.28 -24.60 -9.77
CA VAL A 337 29.13 -23.24 -10.30
C VAL A 337 27.65 -22.91 -10.51
N MET A 338 26.84 -23.85 -11.01
CA MET A 338 25.39 -23.64 -11.20
C MET A 338 24.63 -23.50 -9.88
N LYS A 339 25.12 -24.08 -8.77
CA LYS A 339 24.57 -23.83 -7.43
C LYS A 339 24.83 -22.41 -6.92
N GLN A 340 25.98 -21.82 -7.28
CA GLN A 340 26.39 -20.48 -6.81
C GLN A 340 26.03 -19.35 -7.79
N ARG A 341 25.76 -19.67 -9.07
CA ARG A 341 25.53 -18.68 -10.12
C ARG A 341 24.66 -19.21 -11.26
N LEU A 342 23.70 -18.39 -11.70
CA LEU A 342 22.79 -18.69 -12.81
C LEU A 342 23.46 -18.47 -14.17
N VAL A 343 24.18 -19.48 -14.68
CA VAL A 343 24.87 -19.45 -15.98
C VAL A 343 24.64 -20.74 -16.79
N LYS A 344 24.66 -20.62 -18.13
CA LYS A 344 24.55 -21.77 -19.05
C LYS A 344 25.82 -22.62 -18.99
N ARG A 345 25.68 -23.95 -19.13
CA ARG A 345 26.81 -24.91 -19.16
C ARG A 345 27.92 -24.51 -20.13
N ASN A 346 27.56 -24.06 -21.34
CA ASN A 346 28.51 -23.63 -22.36
C ASN A 346 29.41 -22.45 -21.91
N THR A 347 28.88 -21.54 -21.09
CA THR A 347 29.65 -20.41 -20.54
C THR A 347 30.69 -20.89 -19.54
N ILE A 348 30.37 -21.92 -18.75
CA ILE A 348 31.30 -22.56 -17.80
C ILE A 348 32.40 -23.29 -18.57
N HIS A 349 32.05 -24.02 -19.63
CA HIS A 349 33.01 -24.70 -20.49
C HIS A 349 33.96 -23.70 -21.19
N LEU A 350 33.44 -22.59 -21.69
CA LEU A 350 34.25 -21.54 -22.28
C LEU A 350 35.21 -20.92 -21.25
N ALA A 351 34.75 -20.68 -20.02
CA ALA A 351 35.60 -20.17 -18.95
C ALA A 351 36.72 -21.15 -18.57
N LEU A 352 36.44 -22.45 -18.53
CA LEU A 352 37.43 -23.53 -18.30
C LEU A 352 38.45 -23.68 -19.44
N THR A 353 38.19 -23.08 -20.61
CA THR A 353 39.12 -23.08 -21.75
C THR A 353 40.22 -22.03 -21.57
N ASN A 354 40.08 -21.11 -20.59
CA ASN A 354 41.09 -20.11 -20.29
C ASN A 354 42.32 -20.74 -19.60
N LYS A 355 43.33 -21.08 -20.41
CA LYS A 355 44.60 -21.68 -19.99
C LYS A 355 45.44 -20.81 -19.05
N GLN A 356 45.19 -19.50 -18.98
CA GLN A 356 45.90 -18.61 -18.05
C GLN A 356 45.40 -18.77 -16.61
N ARG A 357 44.16 -19.27 -16.42
CA ARG A 357 43.54 -19.37 -15.10
C ARG A 357 43.32 -20.82 -14.66
N PHE A 358 43.15 -21.74 -15.59
CA PHE A 358 42.88 -23.16 -15.30
C PHE A 358 43.78 -24.08 -16.11
N ALA A 359 44.26 -25.13 -15.45
CA ALA A 359 45.01 -26.22 -16.06
C ALA A 359 44.18 -27.50 -16.03
N ARG A 360 44.20 -28.27 -17.13
CA ARG A 360 43.59 -29.59 -17.19
C ARG A 360 44.67 -30.63 -16.86
N LEU A 361 44.42 -31.42 -15.83
CA LEU A 361 45.29 -32.51 -15.39
C LEU A 361 45.16 -33.72 -16.32
N PRO A 362 46.16 -34.62 -16.34
CA PRO A 362 46.15 -35.84 -17.16
C PRO A 362 44.98 -36.78 -16.88
N ASP A 363 44.44 -36.73 -15.65
CA ASP A 363 43.27 -37.50 -15.20
C ASP A 363 41.92 -36.89 -15.61
N GLY A 364 41.93 -35.80 -16.38
CA GLY A 364 40.73 -35.13 -16.86
C GLY A 364 40.13 -34.10 -15.89
N ARG A 365 40.68 -33.95 -14.68
CA ARG A 365 40.28 -32.92 -13.71
C ARG A 365 40.88 -31.55 -14.04
N TYR A 366 40.33 -30.49 -13.47
CA TYR A 366 40.79 -29.12 -13.63
C TYR A 366 41.34 -28.58 -12.31
N SER A 367 42.47 -27.88 -12.38
CA SER A 367 43.09 -27.17 -11.25
C SER A 367 43.31 -25.70 -11.60
N LEU A 368 43.65 -24.88 -10.61
CA LEU A 368 44.18 -23.53 -10.86
C LEU A 368 45.49 -23.63 -11.65
N ALA A 369 45.68 -22.73 -12.62
CA ALA A 369 46.95 -22.62 -13.34
C ALA A 369 48.03 -22.13 -12.35
N GLN A 370 49.16 -22.83 -12.27
CA GLN A 370 50.31 -22.38 -11.49
C GLN A 370 50.91 -21.15 -12.18
N SER A 371 51.15 -20.08 -11.41
CA SER A 371 51.90 -18.91 -11.89
C SER A 371 53.25 -19.38 -12.44
N PRO A 372 53.78 -18.84 -13.57
CA PRO A 372 55.07 -19.28 -14.07
C PRO A 372 56.15 -19.01 -13.02
N ALA A 373 56.78 -20.09 -12.53
CA ALA A 373 57.92 -20.01 -11.65
C ALA A 373 59.05 -19.22 -12.34
N ALA A 374 59.66 -18.29 -11.61
CA ALA A 374 60.83 -17.54 -12.05
C ALA A 374 61.93 -18.50 -12.53
N PRO A 375 62.69 -18.16 -13.58
CA PRO A 375 63.74 -19.03 -14.10
C PRO A 375 64.83 -19.22 -13.04
N VAL A 376 65.13 -20.49 -12.78
CA VAL A 376 66.20 -20.98 -11.90
C VAL A 376 67.55 -20.55 -12.50
N ASP A 377 68.31 -19.74 -11.76
CA ASP A 377 69.71 -19.45 -12.06
C ASP A 377 70.51 -20.76 -12.12
N ARG A 378 71.20 -21.00 -13.24
CA ARG A 378 72.23 -22.04 -13.33
C ARG A 378 73.52 -21.52 -12.70
N PRO A 379 74.29 -22.35 -11.99
CA PRO A 379 75.58 -21.94 -11.44
C PRO A 379 76.60 -21.83 -12.58
N ALA A 380 77.43 -20.79 -12.53
CA ALA A 380 78.63 -20.68 -13.35
C ALA A 380 79.83 -21.06 -12.47
N ASP A 381 80.32 -22.29 -12.66
CA ASP A 381 81.71 -22.65 -12.37
C ASP A 381 82.60 -22.05 -13.47
N ALA A 382 83.56 -21.20 -13.08
CA ALA A 382 84.90 -21.03 -13.67
C ALA A 382 85.73 -20.07 -12.81
#